data_AF-A0A1J3DKP6-F1
#
_entry.id   AF-A0A1J3DKP6-F1
#
_cell.length_a   1.000
_cell.length_b   1.000
_cell.length_c   1.000
_cell.angle_alpha   90.00
_cell.angle_beta   90.00
_cell.angle_gamma   90.00
#
_symmetry.space_group_name_H-M   'P 1'
#
loop_
_entity.id
_entity.type
_entity.pdbx_description
1 polymer ?
#
loop_
_entity_poly.entity_id
_entity_poly.type
_entity_poly.pdbx_seq_one_letter_code
_entity_poly.pdbx_strand_id
1 'polypeptide(L)' 'MTGFVSKNPRNAYLNYRDVDIGVNDHGPNSYKEGEVYGRKYFGNNFDRLVKVKTAVDPDNFFRNEQSIPTLPSKAE' A
#
# COMPACT_ATOMS: atom_id res chain seq x y z
N MET A 1 -28.44 3.87 3.43
CA MET A 1 -27.46 4.98 3.60
C MET A 1 -26.72 5.19 2.29
N THR A 2 -27.13 6.16 1.49
CA THR A 2 -26.30 6.66 0.39
C THR A 2 -25.28 7.63 0.99
N GLY A 3 -24.02 7.19 1.11
CA GLY A 3 -22.95 8.04 1.66
C GLY A 3 -22.49 9.07 0.64
N PHE A 4 -22.26 10.30 1.08
CA PHE A 4 -21.75 11.43 0.28
C PHE A 4 -20.24 11.35 -0.01
N VAL A 5 -19.62 10.19 0.19
CA VAL A 5 -18.17 9.98 0.09
C VAL A 5 -17.82 9.00 -1.03
N SER A 6 -16.55 9.00 -1.44
CA SER A 6 -16.03 8.06 -2.43
C SER A 6 -16.20 6.60 -1.97
N LYS A 7 -16.41 5.71 -2.94
CA LYS A 7 -16.56 4.27 -2.72
C LYS A 7 -15.89 3.51 -3.86
N ASN A 8 -15.35 2.32 -3.54
CA ASN A 8 -14.71 1.39 -4.48
C ASN A 8 -13.51 1.96 -5.27
N PRO A 9 -12.41 2.39 -4.62
CA PRO A 9 -12.18 2.40 -3.17
C PRO A 9 -12.68 3.69 -2.51
N ARG A 10 -12.84 3.64 -1.18
CA ARG A 10 -12.99 4.86 -0.37
C ARG A 10 -11.62 5.53 -0.29
N ASN A 11 -11.45 6.61 -1.06
CA ASN A 11 -10.17 7.30 -1.19
C ASN A 11 -9.75 7.97 0.11
N ALA A 12 -8.44 8.01 0.34
CA ALA A 12 -7.81 8.65 1.49
C ALA A 12 -6.64 9.52 1.00
N TYR A 13 -6.19 10.45 1.84
CA TYR A 13 -5.04 11.30 1.53
C TYR A 13 -3.89 10.99 2.49
N LEU A 14 -2.73 10.63 1.93
CA LEU A 14 -1.59 10.11 2.68
C LEU A 14 -1.13 11.03 3.83
N ASN A 15 -1.18 12.35 3.65
CA ASN A 15 -0.73 13.29 4.67
C ASN A 15 -1.68 13.39 5.87
N TYR A 16 -2.89 12.85 5.76
CA TYR A 16 -3.76 12.55 6.89
C TYR A 16 -3.76 11.04 7.12
N ARG A 17 -2.66 10.53 7.69
CA ARG A 17 -2.47 9.10 7.93
C ARG A 17 -3.59 8.56 8.82
N ASP A 18 -4.20 7.47 8.35
CA ASP A 18 -5.28 6.75 9.02
C ASP A 18 -4.87 5.28 9.12
N VAL A 19 -4.53 4.80 10.32
CA VAL A 19 -4.11 3.40 10.53
C VAL A 19 -5.29 2.42 10.49
N ASP A 20 -6.52 2.91 10.66
CA ASP A 20 -7.73 2.08 10.70
C ASP A 20 -8.09 1.55 9.30
N ILE A 21 -7.54 2.14 8.23
CA ILE A 21 -7.76 1.67 6.86
C ILE A 21 -6.84 0.52 6.43
N GLY A 22 -5.93 0.07 7.30
CA GLY A 22 -5.07 -1.10 7.14
C GLY A 22 -3.62 -0.84 7.56
N VAL A 23 -2.92 -1.88 8.01
CA VAL A 23 -1.49 -1.87 8.33
C VAL A 23 -0.82 -3.07 7.66
N ASN A 24 0.51 -3.04 7.59
CA ASN A 24 1.35 -4.06 6.98
C ASN A 24 2.31 -4.63 8.03
N ASP A 25 2.31 -5.96 8.19
CA ASP A 25 3.19 -6.66 9.13
C ASP A 25 4.59 -6.94 8.57
N HIS A 26 4.80 -6.66 7.28
CA HIS A 26 6.01 -6.92 6.50
C HIS A 26 6.38 -8.40 6.40
N GLY A 27 5.42 -9.30 6.57
CA GLY A 27 5.53 -10.73 6.39
C GLY A 27 5.29 -11.18 4.94
N PRO A 28 5.05 -12.49 4.73
CA PRO A 28 4.85 -13.07 3.40
C PRO A 28 3.69 -12.46 2.60
N ASN A 29 2.71 -11.86 3.27
CA ASN A 29 1.54 -11.24 2.66
C ASN A 29 1.65 -9.72 2.49
N SER A 30 2.83 -9.13 2.72
CA SER A 30 3.06 -7.68 2.74
C SER A 30 2.50 -6.94 1.53
N TYR A 31 2.59 -7.52 0.32
CA TYR A 31 2.00 -6.91 -0.88
C TYR A 31 0.48 -6.78 -0.78
N LYS A 32 -0.22 -7.85 -0.36
CA LYS A 32 -1.69 -7.89 -0.28
C LYS A 32 -2.20 -6.97 0.82
N GLU A 33 -1.53 -6.95 1.96
CA GLU A 33 -1.85 -6.03 3.06
C GLU A 33 -1.63 -4.57 2.63
N GLY A 34 -0.50 -4.31 1.98
CA GLY A 34 -0.16 -3.00 1.43
C GLY A 34 -1.14 -2.50 0.38
N GLU A 35 -1.69 -3.39 -0.44
CA GLU A 35 -2.66 -3.05 -1.48
C GLU A 35 -3.96 -2.48 -0.89
N VAL A 36 -4.41 -2.96 0.28
CA VAL A 36 -5.68 -2.54 0.90
C VAL A 36 -5.71 -1.04 1.19
N TYR A 37 -4.66 -0.49 1.81
CA TYR A 37 -4.56 0.95 2.06
C TYR A 37 -3.91 1.70 0.88
N GLY A 38 -2.97 1.06 0.17
CA GLY A 38 -2.26 1.67 -0.96
C GLY A 38 -3.19 2.09 -2.09
N ARG A 39 -4.19 1.27 -2.42
CA ARG A 39 -5.21 1.63 -3.43
C ARG A 39 -6.10 2.78 -2.98
N LYS A 40 -6.36 2.95 -1.68
CA LYS A 40 -7.13 4.08 -1.14
C LYS A 40 -6.35 5.39 -1.25
N TYR A 41 -5.03 5.36 -1.02
CA TYR A 41 -4.17 6.54 -1.10
C TYR A 41 -3.78 6.92 -2.53
N PHE A 42 -3.47 5.93 -3.37
CA PHE A 42 -2.79 6.17 -4.65
C PHE A 42 -3.60 5.70 -5.87
N GLY A 43 -4.70 4.98 -5.68
CA GLY A 43 -5.50 4.42 -6.77
C GLY A 43 -4.65 3.60 -7.74
N ASN A 44 -4.72 3.95 -9.03
CA ASN A 44 -3.97 3.27 -10.09
C ASN A 44 -2.45 3.57 -10.04
N ASN A 45 -2.02 4.61 -9.32
CA ASN A 45 -0.59 4.91 -9.19
C ASN A 45 0.15 3.92 -8.26
N PHE A 46 -0.58 3.14 -7.46
CA PHE A 46 -0.02 2.17 -6.52
C PHE A 46 0.93 1.18 -7.22
N ASP A 47 0.55 0.65 -8.39
CA ASP A 47 1.37 -0.33 -9.12
C ASP A 47 2.72 0.25 -9.56
N ARG A 48 2.73 1.53 -9.97
CA ARG A 48 3.97 2.22 -10.34
C ARG A 48 4.84 2.47 -9.12
N LEU A 49 4.25 2.85 -7.99
CA LEU A 49 4.97 3.10 -6.74
C LEU A 49 5.63 1.82 -6.21
N VAL A 50 4.93 0.68 -6.24
CA VAL A 50 5.50 -0.61 -5.86
C VAL A 50 6.68 -0.99 -6.75
N LYS A 51 6.59 -0.79 -8.07
CA LYS A 51 7.71 -1.03 -8.99
C LYS A 51 8.93 -0.16 -8.65
N VAL A 52 8.71 1.14 -8.40
CA VAL A 52 9.80 2.05 -8.00
C VAL A 52 10.40 1.61 -6.68
N LYS A 53 9.58 1.35 -5.66
CA LYS A 53 10.02 0.88 -4.33
C LYS A 53 10.86 -0.39 -4.44
N THR A 54 10.42 -1.37 -5.22
CA THR A 54 11.14 -2.63 -5.45
C THR A 54 12.50 -2.40 -6.12
N ALA A 55 12.61 -1.42 -7.02
CA ALA A 55 13.87 -1.12 -7.71
C ALA A 55 14.87 -0.34 -6.84
N VAL A 56 14.39 0.59 -6.00
CA VAL A 56 15.26 1.49 -5.22
C VAL A 56 15.56 0.97 -3.81
N ASP A 57 14.71 0.12 -3.26
CA ASP A 57 14.85 -0.46 -1.92
C ASP A 57 14.34 -1.92 -1.91
N PRO A 58 15.06 -2.85 -2.57
CA PRO A 58 14.64 -4.24 -2.73
C PRO A 58 14.53 -5.01 -1.41
N ASP A 59 15.39 -4.70 -0.43
CA ASP A 59 15.38 -5.31 0.90
C ASP A 59 14.32 -4.71 1.84
N ASN A 60 13.57 -3.71 1.33
CA ASN A 60 12.53 -3.00 2.06
C ASN A 60 13.02 -2.46 3.41
N PHE A 61 14.18 -1.80 3.42
CA PHE A 61 14.77 -1.19 4.61
C PHE A 61 13.96 0.02 5.08
N PHE A 62 13.54 0.89 4.16
CA PHE A 62 12.73 2.08 4.47
C PHE A 62 11.26 1.72 4.57
N ARG A 63 10.84 1.20 5.72
CA ARG A 63 9.47 0.72 5.95
C ARG A 63 8.83 1.26 7.22
N ASN A 64 7.50 1.29 7.22
CA ASN A 64 6.64 1.54 8.36
C ASN A 64 5.29 0.81 8.14
N GLU A 65 4.38 0.91 9.09
CA GLU A 65 3.10 0.20 9.12
C GLU A 65 2.24 0.43 7.87
N GLN A 66 2.45 1.52 7.12
CA GLN A 66 1.74 1.83 5.87
C GLN A 66 2.68 2.17 4.69
N SER A 67 3.93 1.71 4.72
CA SER A 67 4.88 1.95 3.62
C SER A 67 4.52 1.13 2.38
N ILE A 68 4.87 1.64 1.21
CA ILE A 68 4.71 0.88 -0.05
C ILE A 68 5.47 -0.46 0.07
N PRO A 69 4.82 -1.61 -0.17
CA PRO A 69 5.48 -2.90 -0.14
C PRO A 69 6.38 -3.09 -1.37
N THR A 70 7.32 -4.02 -1.28
CA THR A 70 8.06 -4.53 -2.44
C THR A 70 7.29 -5.66 -3.11
N LEU A 71 7.59 -5.95 -4.38
CA LEU A 71 7.09 -7.17 -5.02
C LEU A 71 7.69 -8.40 -4.34
N PRO A 72 6.93 -9.49 -4.19
CA PRO A 72 7.49 -10.75 -3.72
C PRO A 72 8.63 -11.16 -4.65
N SER A 73 9.76 -11.59 -4.10
CA SER A 73 10.80 -12.22 -4.91
C SER A 73 10.18 -13.41 -5.63
N LYS A 74 10.51 -13.60 -6.91
CA LYS A 74 10.22 -14.89 -7.55
C LYS A 74 10.97 -15.93 -6.72
N ALA A 75 10.25 -16.86 -6.11
CA ALA A 75 10.88 -18.05 -5.57
C ALA A 75 11.68 -18.68 -6.72
N GLU A 76 12.98 -18.91 -6.50
CA GLU A 76 13.78 -19.81 -7.33
C GLU A 76 13.24 -21.24 -7.22
#